data_AF-A0A4D6GGC0-F1
#
_entry.id   AF-A0A4D6GGC0-F1
#
_cell.length_a   1.000
_cell.length_b   1.000
_cell.length_c   1.000
_cell.angle_alpha   90.00
_cell.angle_beta   90.00
_cell.angle_gamma   90.00
#
_symmetry.space_group_name_H-M   'P 1'
#
loop_
_entity.id
_entity.type
_entity.pdbx_description
1 polymer ?
#
loop_
_entity_poly.entity_id
_entity_poly.type
_entity_poly.pdbx_seq_one_letter_code
_entity_poly.pdbx_strand_id
1 'polypeptide(L)'
;MMQLFLYSSTLISSLIFIQMNHPLAMGLMLLIQTLQICLITGLMAKSFWFSYVLFLIFLGGMLVLFIYVTSLASNEMFSLSMKLTTICMMIMLTTTLIAAFLDKMTTSSFIQNLEMQPLYNFNLTVSENSLSLHKLYNYPTNFITILLMNYLLITLIAVVKITKLFYGPLRQMN
;
A
#
# COMPACT_ATOMS: atom_id res chain seq x y z
N MET A 1 -11.25 -0.84 -18.38
CA MET A 1 -11.91 0.37 -17.81
C MET A 1 -11.71 0.53 -16.31
N MET A 2 -12.14 -0.40 -15.46
CA MET A 2 -11.99 -0.29 -14.00
C MET A 2 -10.54 -0.06 -13.55
N GLN A 3 -9.58 -0.75 -14.19
CA GLN A 3 -8.15 -0.59 -13.89
C GLN A 3 -7.60 0.79 -14.27
N LEU A 4 -8.06 1.39 -15.38
CA LEU A 4 -7.68 2.75 -15.77
C LEU A 4 -8.13 3.76 -14.71
N PHE A 5 -9.34 3.56 -14.17
CA PHE A 5 -9.87 4.35 -13.06
C PHE A 5 -9.10 4.12 -11.75
N LEU A 6 -8.69 2.89 -11.46
CA LEU A 6 -7.82 2.61 -10.32
C LEU A 6 -6.47 3.32 -10.46
N TYR A 7 -5.84 3.28 -11.64
CA TYR A 7 -4.58 4.01 -11.86
C TYR A 7 -4.76 5.53 -11.75
N SER A 8 -5.82 6.10 -12.32
CA SER A 8 -6.06 7.53 -12.19
C SER A 8 -6.31 7.95 -10.75
N SER A 9 -7.07 7.17 -9.98
CA SER A 9 -7.28 7.44 -8.55
C SER A 9 -5.99 7.34 -7.74
N THR A 10 -5.07 6.40 -8.04
CA THR A 10 -3.76 6.37 -7.37
C THR A 10 -2.92 7.59 -7.66
N LEU A 11 -2.89 8.07 -8.91
CA LEU A 11 -2.16 9.28 -9.27
C LEU A 11 -2.70 10.49 -8.50
N ILE A 12 -4.02 10.62 -8.41
CA ILE A 12 -4.66 11.70 -7.66
C ILE A 12 -4.31 11.63 -6.18
N SER A 13 -4.40 10.45 -5.55
CA SER A 13 -4.04 10.28 -4.14
C SER A 13 -2.59 10.69 -3.86
N SER A 14 -1.67 10.38 -4.78
CA SER A 14 -0.25 10.72 -4.65
C SER A 14 0.01 12.24 -4.80
N LEU A 15 -0.71 12.92 -5.70
CA LEU A 15 -0.61 14.36 -5.86
C LEU A 15 -1.16 15.10 -4.64
N ILE A 16 -2.26 14.60 -4.08
CA ILE A 16 -2.83 15.13 -2.84
C ILE A 16 -1.84 14.95 -1.69
N PHE A 17 -1.22 13.77 -1.56
CA PHE A 17 -0.25 13.48 -0.50
C PHE A 17 0.91 14.49 -0.46
N ILE A 18 1.48 14.84 -1.61
CA ILE A 18 2.60 15.80 -1.71
C ILE A 18 2.23 17.19 -1.19
N GLN A 19 0.95 17.57 -1.25
CA GLN A 19 0.50 18.91 -0.87
C GLN A 19 -0.07 19.00 0.55
N MET A 20 -0.21 17.87 1.26
CA MET A 20 -0.72 17.88 2.63
C MET A 20 0.37 18.26 3.63
N ASN A 21 0.08 19.25 4.47
CA ASN A 21 1.00 19.65 5.55
C ASN A 21 0.66 18.97 6.89
N HIS A 22 -0.63 18.70 7.15
CA HIS A 22 -1.04 18.17 8.44
C HIS A 22 -0.74 16.67 8.55
N PRO A 23 0.01 16.21 9.58
CA PRO A 23 0.53 14.85 9.63
C PRO A 23 -0.58 13.80 9.79
N LEU A 24 -1.71 14.13 10.43
CA LEU A 24 -2.90 13.27 10.46
C LEU A 24 -3.48 13.05 9.05
N ALA A 25 -3.60 14.12 8.27
CA ALA A 25 -4.16 14.06 6.92
C ALA A 25 -3.20 13.30 5.99
N MET A 26 -1.89 13.47 6.20
CA MET A 26 -0.85 12.72 5.52
C MET A 26 -0.97 11.20 5.81
N GLY A 27 -1.21 10.81 7.07
CA GLY A 27 -1.45 9.41 7.45
C GLY A 27 -2.73 8.82 6.85
N LEU A 28 -3.83 9.57 6.85
CA LEU A 28 -5.08 9.14 6.22
C LEU A 28 -4.95 8.99 4.70
N MET A 29 -4.24 9.91 4.03
CA MET A 29 -3.97 9.83 2.60
C MET A 29 -3.11 8.60 2.24
N LEU A 30 -2.12 8.25 3.08
CA LEU A 30 -1.33 7.02 2.89
C LEU A 30 -2.18 5.76 3.02
N LEU A 31 -3.14 5.72 3.95
CA LEU A 31 -4.03 4.57 4.09
C LEU A 31 -4.90 4.39 2.83
N ILE A 32 -5.45 5.48 2.28
CA ILE A 32 -6.23 5.44 1.04
C ILE A 32 -5.36 4.99 -0.14
N GLN A 33 -4.16 5.56 -0.27
CA GLN A 33 -3.24 5.21 -1.35
C GLN A 33 -2.85 3.72 -1.29
N THR A 34 -2.61 3.18 -0.11
CA THR A 34 -2.22 1.78 0.05
C THR A 34 -3.34 0.79 -0.17
N LEU A 35 -4.57 1.14 0.19
CA LEU A 35 -5.75 0.39 -0.25
C LEU A 35 -5.83 0.32 -1.79
N GLN A 36 -5.64 1.44 -2.48
CA GLN A 36 -5.68 1.46 -3.94
C GLN A 36 -4.54 0.63 -4.58
N ILE A 37 -3.33 0.66 -4.00
CA ILE A 37 -2.20 -0.16 -4.46
C ILE A 37 -2.46 -1.66 -4.22
N CYS A 38 -3.07 -2.03 -3.09
CA CYS A 38 -3.45 -3.43 -2.82
C CYS A 38 -4.43 -3.94 -3.88
N LEU A 39 -5.40 -3.12 -4.29
CA LEU A 39 -6.34 -3.49 -5.34
C LEU A 39 -5.67 -3.65 -6.71
N ILE A 40 -4.75 -2.75 -7.07
CA ILE A 40 -3.99 -2.86 -8.33
C ILE A 40 -3.12 -4.12 -8.35
N THR A 41 -2.38 -4.38 -7.26
CA THR A 41 -1.50 -5.55 -7.17
C THR A 41 -2.28 -6.85 -7.16
N GLY A 42 -3.46 -6.88 -6.52
CA GLY A 42 -4.35 -8.05 -6.55
C GLY A 42 -4.91 -8.36 -7.93
N LEU A 43 -5.21 -7.34 -8.74
CA LEU A 43 -5.65 -7.53 -10.13
C LEU A 43 -4.53 -7.98 -11.07
N MET A 44 -3.28 -7.63 -10.77
CA MET A 44 -2.10 -7.99 -11.56
C MET A 44 -1.54 -9.37 -11.20
N ALA A 45 -1.66 -9.77 -9.95
CA ALA A 45 -1.10 -11.01 -9.46
C ALA A 45 -1.94 -12.21 -9.89
N LYS A 46 -1.29 -13.37 -9.95
CA LYS A 46 -1.94 -14.67 -10.22
C LYS A 46 -2.87 -15.13 -9.08
N SER A 47 -2.74 -14.56 -7.89
CA SER A 47 -3.52 -14.86 -6.69
C SER A 47 -3.52 -13.62 -5.78
N PHE A 48 -4.54 -13.43 -4.95
CA PHE A 48 -4.62 -12.28 -4.04
C PHE A 48 -3.70 -12.35 -2.80
N TRP A 49 -2.97 -13.45 -2.60
CA TRP A 49 -2.13 -13.65 -1.40
C TRP A 49 -1.11 -12.51 -1.17
N PHE A 50 -0.40 -12.08 -2.22
CA PHE A 50 0.59 -11.00 -2.09
C PHE A 50 -0.05 -9.64 -1.77
N SER A 51 -1.18 -9.30 -2.40
CA SER A 51 -1.92 -8.07 -2.07
C SER A 51 -2.46 -8.09 -0.65
N TYR A 52 -2.86 -9.25 -0.13
CA TYR A 52 -3.32 -9.41 1.24
C TYR A 52 -2.20 -9.20 2.26
N VAL A 53 -1.02 -9.81 2.03
CA VAL A 53 0.15 -9.60 2.90
C VAL A 53 0.57 -8.12 2.91
N LEU A 54 0.57 -7.46 1.75
CA LEU A 54 0.89 -6.04 1.64
C LEU A 54 -0.10 -5.19 2.46
N PHE A 55 -1.40 -5.48 2.36
CA PHE A 55 -2.42 -4.76 3.11
C PHE A 55 -2.24 -4.88 4.62
N LEU A 56 -2.03 -6.09 5.14
CA LEU A 56 -1.88 -6.32 6.58
C LEU A 56 -0.66 -5.61 7.18
N ILE A 57 0.50 -5.75 6.53
CA ILE A 57 1.75 -5.18 7.05
C ILE A 57 1.65 -3.65 7.05
N PHE A 58 1.13 -3.05 5.97
CA PHE A 58 1.04 -1.61 5.86
C PHE A 58 0.00 -1.02 6.81
N LEU A 59 -1.19 -1.64 6.92
CA LEU A 59 -2.23 -1.18 7.83
C LEU A 59 -1.76 -1.27 9.30
N GLY A 60 -1.09 -2.35 9.69
CA GLY A 60 -0.51 -2.50 11.03
C GLY A 60 0.50 -1.40 11.37
N GLY A 61 1.45 -1.12 10.46
CA GLY A 61 2.46 -0.07 10.67
C GLY A 61 1.87 1.34 10.68
N MET A 62 0.91 1.63 9.81
CA MET A 62 0.28 2.95 9.72
C MET A 62 -0.59 3.27 10.94
N LEU A 63 -1.26 2.29 11.55
CA LEU A 63 -2.04 2.52 12.77
C LEU A 63 -1.15 2.93 13.95
N VAL A 64 0.04 2.33 14.10
CA VAL A 64 0.99 2.72 15.15
C VAL A 64 1.48 4.16 14.94
N LEU A 65 1.83 4.51 13.70
CA LEU A 65 2.21 5.89 13.35
C LEU A 65 1.07 6.88 13.58
N PHE A 66 -0.17 6.49 13.27
CA PHE A 66 -1.35 7.33 13.47
C PHE A 66 -1.53 7.68 14.94
N ILE A 67 -1.47 6.69 15.84
CA ILE A 67 -1.60 6.91 17.29
C ILE A 67 -0.48 7.83 17.80
N TYR A 68 0.76 7.59 17.36
CA TYR A 68 1.91 8.41 17.75
C TYR A 68 1.72 9.88 17.35
N VAL A 69 1.35 10.14 16.09
CA VAL A 69 1.15 11.50 15.58
C VAL A 69 -0.03 12.20 16.26
N THR A 70 -1.15 11.52 16.49
CA THR A 70 -2.29 12.11 17.21
C THR A 70 -1.96 12.50 18.64
N SER A 71 -0.99 11.82 19.27
CA SER A 71 -0.57 12.14 20.63
C SER A 71 0.37 13.36 20.72
N LEU A 72 0.99 13.76 19.59
CA LEU A 72 2.00 14.80 19.53
C LEU A 72 1.52 16.11 18.89
N ALA A 73 0.58 16.05 17.95
CA ALA A 73 0.12 17.22 17.21
C ALA A 73 -1.22 17.75 17.73
N SER A 74 -1.34 19.07 17.87
CA SER A 74 -2.62 19.76 18.06
C SER A 74 -3.48 19.65 16.80
N ASN A 75 -4.80 19.49 16.96
CA ASN A 75 -5.77 19.47 15.86
C ASN A 75 -5.90 20.84 15.19
N GLU A 76 -5.06 21.14 14.20
CA GLU A 76 -5.23 22.33 13.37
C GLU A 76 -6.32 22.12 12.32
N MET A 77 -6.99 23.22 11.92
CA MET A 77 -8.03 23.16 10.90
C MET A 77 -7.42 22.84 9.53
N PHE A 78 -7.99 21.85 8.88
CA PHE A 78 -7.58 21.41 7.55
C PHE A 78 -8.00 22.44 6.48
N SER A 79 -7.05 22.92 5.66
CA SER A 79 -7.34 23.75 4.49
C SER A 79 -6.91 23.04 3.21
N LEU A 80 -7.84 22.90 2.27
CA LEU A 80 -7.60 22.27 0.99
C LEU A 80 -7.49 23.35 -0.09
N SER A 81 -6.43 23.29 -0.91
CA SER A 81 -6.19 24.32 -1.92
C SER A 81 -7.13 24.15 -3.13
N MET A 82 -7.79 25.23 -3.56
CA MET A 82 -8.62 25.20 -4.77
C MET A 82 -7.81 24.93 -6.06
N LYS A 83 -6.50 25.17 -6.02
CA LYS A 83 -5.61 24.79 -7.13
C LYS A 83 -5.45 23.27 -7.22
N LEU A 84 -5.36 22.57 -6.08
CA LEU A 84 -5.28 21.11 -6.07
C LEU A 84 -6.57 20.48 -6.57
N THR A 85 -7.74 20.98 -6.13
CA THR A 85 -9.03 20.42 -6.58
C THR A 85 -9.19 20.54 -8.08
N THR A 86 -8.88 21.70 -8.66
CA THR A 86 -8.97 21.90 -10.11
C THR A 86 -8.04 20.96 -10.88
N ILE A 87 -6.79 20.79 -10.45
CA ILE A 87 -5.86 19.82 -11.07
C ILE A 87 -6.42 18.39 -10.99
N CYS A 88 -6.92 17.97 -9.82
CA CYS A 88 -7.48 16.63 -9.64
C CYS A 88 -8.70 16.39 -10.55
N MET A 89 -9.57 17.39 -10.67
CA MET A 89 -10.74 17.31 -11.56
C MET A 89 -10.35 17.19 -13.03
N MET A 90 -9.31 17.93 -13.46
CA MET A 90 -8.80 17.82 -14.83
C MET A 90 -8.25 16.42 -15.12
N ILE A 91 -7.51 15.83 -14.18
CA ILE A 91 -6.99 14.46 -14.33
C ILE A 91 -8.12 13.45 -14.43
N MET A 92 -9.18 13.59 -13.63
CA MET A 92 -10.33 12.68 -13.73
C MET A 92 -11.01 12.81 -15.10
N LEU A 93 -11.26 14.03 -15.56
CA LEU A 93 -11.90 14.28 -16.85
C LEU A 93 -11.10 13.69 -18.01
N THR A 94 -9.77 13.86 -18.03
CA THR A 94 -8.94 13.28 -19.09
C THR A 94 -9.00 11.76 -19.06
N THR A 95 -8.99 11.14 -17.89
CA THR A 95 -9.05 9.68 -17.77
C THR A 95 -10.41 9.11 -18.22
N THR A 96 -11.51 9.83 -17.96
CA THR A 96 -12.83 9.43 -18.46
C THR A 96 -12.94 9.56 -19.97
N LEU A 97 -12.33 10.59 -20.56
CA LEU A 97 -12.30 10.75 -22.02
C LEU A 97 -11.49 9.63 -22.67
N ILE A 98 -10.31 9.33 -22.14
CA ILE A 98 -9.47 8.22 -22.61
C ILE A 98 -10.25 6.89 -22.50
N ALA A 99 -10.92 6.65 -21.37
CA ALA A 99 -11.74 5.46 -21.20
C ALA A 99 -12.88 5.36 -22.22
N ALA A 100 -13.48 6.47 -22.65
CA ALA A 100 -14.55 6.44 -23.65
C ALA A 100 -14.05 6.04 -25.06
N PHE A 101 -12.80 6.38 -25.40
CA PHE A 101 -12.23 6.09 -26.72
C PHE A 101 -11.50 4.75 -26.81
N LEU A 102 -11.17 4.12 -25.68
CA LEU A 102 -10.49 2.83 -25.67
C LEU A 102 -11.45 1.69 -26.01
N ASP A 103 -11.06 0.87 -26.98
CA ASP A 103 -11.81 -0.35 -27.30
C ASP A 103 -11.73 -1.36 -26.14
N LYS A 104 -12.85 -2.02 -25.86
CA LYS A 104 -13.05 -2.95 -24.74
C LYS A 104 -12.02 -4.07 -24.73
N MET A 105 -11.58 -4.52 -25.92
CA MET A 105 -10.61 -5.60 -26.09
C MET A 105 -9.17 -5.22 -25.71
N THR A 106 -8.80 -3.94 -25.75
CA THR A 106 -7.43 -3.50 -25.43
C THR A 106 -7.13 -3.54 -23.94
N THR A 107 -8.17 -3.50 -23.09
CA THR A 107 -8.02 -3.44 -21.62
C THR A 107 -8.17 -4.78 -20.92
N SER A 108 -8.49 -5.86 -21.63
CA SER A 108 -8.76 -7.18 -21.04
C SER A 108 -7.54 -8.09 -20.94
N SER A 109 -6.48 -7.87 -21.72
CA SER A 109 -5.34 -8.79 -21.83
C SER A 109 -4.40 -8.81 -20.61
N PHE A 110 -4.48 -7.82 -19.72
CA PHE A 110 -3.62 -7.75 -18.53
C PHE A 110 -4.19 -8.42 -17.28
N ILE A 111 -5.43 -8.94 -17.34
CA ILE A 111 -6.13 -9.46 -16.17
C ILE A 111 -6.37 -10.95 -16.38
N GLN A 112 -5.35 -11.74 -16.06
CA GLN A 112 -5.53 -13.17 -15.92
C GLN A 112 -5.10 -13.59 -14.51
N ASN A 113 -5.96 -13.27 -13.54
CA ASN A 113 -5.88 -13.85 -12.22
C ASN A 113 -6.40 -15.30 -12.30
N LEU A 114 -5.78 -16.23 -11.57
CA LEU A 114 -6.18 -17.65 -11.59
C LEU A 114 -7.62 -17.81 -11.10
N GLU A 115 -8.04 -16.97 -10.15
CA GLU A 115 -9.42 -16.95 -9.63
C GLU A 115 -10.47 -16.52 -10.66
N MET A 116 -10.06 -15.82 -11.73
CA MET A 116 -10.97 -15.43 -12.82
C MET A 116 -11.00 -16.46 -13.96
N GLN A 117 -10.22 -17.54 -13.90
CA GLN A 117 -10.25 -18.58 -14.92
C GLN A 117 -11.50 -19.46 -14.78
N PRO A 118 -12.13 -19.85 -15.90
CA PRO A 118 -13.20 -20.83 -15.86
C PRO A 118 -12.69 -22.15 -15.27
N LEU A 119 -13.49 -22.78 -14.41
CA LEU A 119 -13.24 -24.05 -13.70
C LEU A 119 -13.06 -25.29 -14.61
N TYR A 120 -12.72 -25.10 -15.89
CA TYR A 120 -12.56 -26.17 -16.87
C TYR A 120 -11.18 -26.83 -16.83
N ASN A 121 -10.25 -26.31 -16.02
CA ASN A 121 -8.87 -26.79 -15.99
C ASN A 121 -8.60 -27.66 -14.75
N PHE A 122 -8.46 -28.98 -14.96
CA PHE A 122 -8.16 -29.97 -13.90
C PHE A 122 -6.80 -29.74 -13.19
N ASN A 123 -5.94 -28.87 -13.72
CA ASN A 123 -4.67 -28.50 -13.08
C ASN A 123 -4.80 -27.44 -11.95
N LEU A 124 -6.02 -27.01 -11.60
CA LEU A 124 -6.30 -26.11 -10.48
C LEU A 124 -6.03 -26.71 -9.09
N THR A 125 -5.72 -28.01 -9.00
CA THR A 125 -5.45 -28.67 -7.71
C THR A 125 -4.03 -28.44 -7.18
N VAL A 126 -3.16 -27.74 -7.91
CA VAL A 126 -1.88 -27.30 -7.35
C VAL A 126 -2.15 -26.21 -6.33
N SER A 127 -1.72 -26.42 -5.09
CA SER A 127 -1.82 -25.41 -4.03
C SER A 127 -1.25 -24.08 -4.51
N GLU A 128 -2.10 -23.06 -4.57
CA GLU A 128 -1.72 -21.72 -5.00
C GLU A 128 -0.48 -21.24 -4.25
N ASN A 129 0.47 -20.65 -4.98
CA ASN A 129 1.74 -20.12 -4.46
C ASN A 129 2.70 -21.07 -3.72
N SER A 130 2.40 -22.36 -3.60
CA SER A 130 3.32 -23.32 -2.95
C SER A 130 4.73 -23.32 -3.56
N LEU A 131 4.80 -23.24 -4.89
CA LEU A 131 6.05 -23.22 -5.65
C LEU A 131 6.87 -21.93 -5.44
N SER A 132 6.20 -20.77 -5.30
CA SER A 132 6.89 -19.51 -5.03
C SER A 132 7.39 -19.44 -3.59
N LEU A 133 6.62 -19.95 -2.63
CA LEU A 133 7.01 -20.04 -1.22
C LEU A 133 8.17 -21.02 -1.01
N HIS A 134 8.14 -22.20 -1.64
CA HIS A 134 9.26 -23.14 -1.56
C HIS A 134 10.56 -22.55 -2.13
N LYS A 135 10.47 -21.72 -3.17
CA LYS A 135 11.64 -21.07 -3.75
C LYS A 135 12.33 -20.13 -2.74
N LEU A 136 11.61 -19.47 -1.83
CA LEU A 136 12.22 -18.57 -0.84
C LEU A 136 13.20 -19.30 0.10
N TYR A 137 12.86 -20.51 0.54
CA TYR A 137 13.66 -21.29 1.48
C TYR A 137 14.69 -22.19 0.80
N ASN A 138 14.51 -22.48 -0.48
CA ASN A 138 15.45 -23.31 -1.23
C ASN A 138 16.69 -22.51 -1.67
N TYR A 139 17.78 -23.22 -1.91
CA TYR A 139 18.99 -22.66 -2.49
C TYR A 139 18.71 -22.17 -3.94
N PRO A 140 19.26 -21.02 -4.39
CA PRO A 140 20.24 -20.12 -3.74
C PRO A 140 19.61 -18.99 -2.90
N THR A 141 18.30 -18.81 -2.95
CA THR A 141 17.58 -17.68 -2.35
C THR A 141 17.49 -17.71 -0.82
N ASN A 142 17.79 -18.85 -0.20
CA ASN A 142 17.86 -18.98 1.26
C ASN A 142 18.86 -18.01 1.94
N PHE A 143 19.89 -17.53 1.25
CA PHE A 143 20.76 -16.52 1.86
C PHE A 143 20.03 -15.20 2.16
N ILE A 144 19.03 -14.84 1.35
CA ILE A 144 18.23 -13.64 1.54
C ILE A 144 17.35 -13.79 2.78
N THR A 145 16.77 -14.97 3.03
CA THR A 145 15.93 -15.21 4.21
C THR A 145 16.76 -15.15 5.50
N ILE A 146 17.95 -15.74 5.52
CA ILE A 146 18.88 -15.66 6.65
C ILE A 146 19.28 -14.20 6.92
N LEU A 147 19.54 -13.41 5.88
CA LEU A 147 19.88 -11.99 6.02
C LEU A 147 18.71 -11.19 6.65
N LEU A 148 17.47 -11.43 6.21
CA LEU A 148 16.29 -10.75 6.76
C LEU A 148 16.05 -11.10 8.24
N MET A 149 16.27 -12.35 8.64
CA MET A 149 16.16 -12.75 10.06
C MET A 149 17.17 -12.00 10.93
N ASN A 150 18.43 -11.95 10.49
CA ASN A 150 19.47 -11.21 11.20
C ASN A 150 19.18 -9.70 11.25
N TYR A 151 18.66 -9.14 10.16
CA TYR A 151 18.25 -7.74 10.11
C TYR A 151 17.17 -7.43 11.15
N LEU A 152 16.09 -8.20 11.19
CA LEU A 152 15.00 -8.01 12.17
C LEU A 152 15.47 -8.21 13.62
N LEU A 153 16.42 -9.11 13.86
CA LEU A 153 17.01 -9.30 15.19
C LEU A 153 17.83 -8.08 15.61
N ILE A 154 18.66 -7.54 14.71
CA ILE A 154 19.45 -6.34 14.99
C ILE A 154 18.55 -5.13 15.21
N THR A 155 17.48 -4.96 14.42
CA THR A 155 16.55 -3.84 14.62
C THR A 155 15.84 -3.91 15.97
N LEU A 156 15.44 -5.09 16.44
CA LEU A 156 14.87 -5.26 17.78
C LEU A 156 15.86 -4.81 18.87
N ILE A 157 17.11 -5.27 18.80
CA ILE A 157 18.16 -4.89 19.78
C ILE A 157 18.41 -3.37 19.74
N ALA A 158 18.47 -2.78 18.54
CA ALA A 158 18.67 -1.34 18.37
C ALA A 158 17.51 -0.54 18.96
N VAL A 159 16.26 -0.92 18.66
CA VAL A 159 15.05 -0.26 19.19
C VAL A 159 15.04 -0.30 20.72
N VAL A 160 15.34 -1.45 21.34
CA VAL A 160 15.42 -1.57 22.82
C VAL A 160 16.53 -0.71 23.42
N LYS A 161 17.66 -0.52 22.72
CA LYS A 161 18.72 0.39 23.19
C LYS A 161 18.31 1.86 23.06
N ILE A 162 17.61 2.25 21.99
CA ILE A 162 17.15 3.63 21.76
C ILE A 162 16.05 4.00 22.76
N THR A 163 15.11 3.10 23.08
CA THR A 163 14.02 3.39 24.02
C THR A 163 14.47 3.47 25.48
N LYS A 164 15.64 2.93 25.83
CA LYS A 164 16.22 3.01 27.20
C LYS A 164 16.88 4.36 27.53
N LEU A 165 16.51 5.44 26.85
CA LEU A 165 16.92 6.80 27.22
C LEU A 165 16.17 7.25 28.48
N PHE A 166 16.84 7.09 29.63
CA PHE A 166 16.41 7.65 30.92
C PHE A 166 16.60 9.17 30.92
N TYR A 167 15.62 9.94 30.44
CA TYR A 167 15.56 11.37 30.78
C TYR A 167 14.12 11.81 30.98
N GLY A 168 13.73 11.86 32.27
CA GLY A 168 12.62 12.63 32.86
C GLY A 168 11.23 12.51 32.22
N PRO A 169 10.16 12.82 32.96
CA PRO A 169 8.85 12.95 32.32
C PRO A 169 8.88 14.09 31.28
N LEU A 170 8.49 13.81 30.03
CA LEU A 170 8.30 14.77 28.93
C LEU A 170 7.19 15.81 29.18
N ARG A 171 6.57 15.78 30.37
CA ARG A 171 5.51 16.71 30.78
C ARG A 171 5.94 17.35 32.09
N GLN A 172 5.97 18.69 32.12
CA GLN A 172 6.01 19.40 33.39
C GLN A 172 4.78 18.97 34.22
N MET A 173 5.03 18.41 35.39
CA MET A 173 4.00 18.27 36.42
C MET A 173 3.55 19.69 36.78
N ASN A 174 2.34 20.03 36.38
CA ASN A 174 1.59 21.12 37.00
C ASN A 174 0.94 20.58 38.27
#